data_AF-A0A7G9YDK8-F1
#
_entry.id   AF-A0A7G9YDK8-F1
#
_cell.length_a   1.000
_cell.length_b   1.000
_cell.length_c   1.000
_cell.angle_alpha   90.00
_cell.angle_beta   90.00
_cell.angle_gamma   90.00
#
_symmetry.space_group_name_H-M   'P 1'
#
loop_
_entity.id
_entity.type
_entity.pdbx_description
1 polymer ?
#
loop_
_entity_poly.entity_id
_entity_poly.type
_entity_poly.pdbx_seq_one_letter_code
_entity_poly.pdbx_strand_id
1 'polypeptide(L)'
;MTSSDDPPIQRKLIEILRVIDEHEGAVGARIISDALKERGYPLGERGVRYHLRILDERGLTKGHGYAGRTITEHGRREIEEALVHDRIGFIHARLEEMIYQTDFDLEKERGLVIANITAIKKEDLDDALGILRYLSEHGMSCRIKIIEEGASDHAVAVPEGHVGIATICSATCDGILLKHGIPVNINYGGMLRFDKNQASHYTDLIAYAGTTIDPMKIFISWKTTSVLDVVETGDGLLLANVRAVPDLARDEASKILDRVVGAGITDYVNIGDPHSPVLGAPVAAGMTGISVSAGLNVIAAIQEVGIAVAVEPVATVMDYSEFEVV
;
A
#
# COMPACT_ATOMS: atom_id res chain seq x y z
N MET A 1 -2.29 33.04 -23.31
CA MET A 1 -3.40 32.10 -23.02
C MET A 1 -2.78 30.96 -22.23
N THR A 2 -2.86 31.01 -20.91
CA THR A 2 -2.49 29.89 -20.04
C THR A 2 -3.50 28.78 -20.26
N SER A 3 -3.05 27.61 -20.72
CA SER A 3 -3.92 26.44 -20.89
C SER A 3 -4.55 26.09 -19.53
N SER A 4 -5.79 25.62 -19.55
CA SER A 4 -6.56 25.30 -18.36
C SER A 4 -6.14 24.01 -17.64
N ASP A 5 -4.95 23.51 -17.99
CA ASP A 5 -4.32 22.27 -17.51
C ASP A 5 -3.08 22.55 -16.65
N ASP A 6 -2.86 23.81 -16.26
CA ASP A 6 -1.81 24.19 -15.33
C ASP A 6 -2.13 23.61 -13.93
N PRO A 7 -1.29 22.72 -13.35
CA PRO A 7 -1.58 22.01 -12.10
C PRO A 7 -1.96 22.91 -10.90
N PRO A 8 -1.35 24.10 -10.71
CA PRO A 8 -1.76 25.05 -9.66
C PRO A 8 -3.15 25.66 -9.87
N ILE A 9 -3.62 25.76 -11.12
CA ILE A 9 -4.97 26.26 -11.45
C ILE A 9 -5.99 25.17 -11.19
N GLN A 10 -5.70 23.91 -11.54
CA GLN A 10 -6.58 22.78 -11.26
C GLN A 10 -6.83 22.57 -9.77
N ARG A 11 -5.78 22.61 -8.93
CA ARG A 11 -5.93 22.52 -7.46
C ARG A 11 -6.86 23.58 -6.89
N LYS A 12 -6.77 24.83 -7.39
CA LYS A 12 -7.67 25.92 -6.98
C LYS A 12 -9.12 25.70 -7.43
N LEU A 13 -9.33 25.12 -8.62
CA LEU A 13 -10.67 24.79 -9.11
C LEU A 13 -11.34 23.71 -8.26
N ILE A 14 -10.60 22.65 -7.91
CA ILE A 14 -11.09 21.58 -7.03
C ILE A 14 -11.42 22.11 -5.64
N GLU A 15 -10.56 22.94 -5.04
CA GLU A 15 -10.85 23.53 -3.73
C GLU A 15 -12.07 24.45 -3.75
N ILE A 16 -12.29 25.21 -4.82
CA ILE A 16 -13.54 25.97 -5.00
C ILE A 16 -14.75 25.03 -5.06
N LEU A 17 -14.67 23.92 -5.79
CA LEU A 17 -15.75 22.93 -5.85
C LEU A 17 -16.04 22.31 -4.48
N ARG A 18 -15.01 21.92 -3.71
CA ARG A 18 -15.16 21.39 -2.34
C ARG A 18 -15.90 22.36 -1.43
N VAL A 19 -15.51 23.64 -1.43
CA VAL A 19 -16.20 24.66 -0.63
C VAL A 19 -17.67 24.79 -1.04
N ILE A 20 -18.02 24.66 -2.32
CA ILE A 20 -19.43 24.71 -2.77
C ILE A 20 -20.21 23.46 -2.34
N ASP A 21 -19.60 22.26 -2.40
CA ASP A 21 -20.25 21.00 -2.03
C ASP A 21 -20.54 20.89 -0.53
N GLU A 22 -19.65 21.43 0.30
CA GLU A 22 -19.81 21.43 1.77
C GLU A 22 -20.94 22.31 2.30
N HIS A 23 -21.52 23.18 1.45
CA HIS A 23 -22.58 24.10 1.84
C HIS A 23 -23.94 23.64 1.30
N GLU A 24 -24.97 23.68 2.15
CA GLU A 24 -26.35 23.50 1.71
C GLU A 24 -26.83 24.76 0.96
N GLY A 25 -26.95 24.64 -0.37
CA GLY A 25 -27.51 25.68 -1.23
C GLY A 25 -26.48 26.48 -2.01
N ALA A 26 -26.88 27.65 -2.54
CA ALA A 26 -26.03 28.44 -3.43
C ALA A 26 -24.99 29.25 -2.63
N VAL A 27 -23.72 29.18 -3.05
CA VAL A 27 -22.59 29.84 -2.35
C VAL A 27 -22.01 30.99 -3.17
N GLY A 28 -21.88 32.15 -2.53
CA GLY A 28 -21.33 33.36 -3.13
C GLY A 28 -19.80 33.43 -3.08
N ALA A 29 -19.21 34.22 -4.00
CA ALA A 29 -17.76 34.35 -4.14
C ALA A 29 -17.02 34.88 -2.91
N ARG A 30 -17.71 35.61 -2.01
CA ARG A 30 -17.15 36.09 -0.74
C ARG A 30 -16.89 34.94 0.23
N ILE A 31 -17.92 34.11 0.47
CA ILE A 31 -17.83 32.93 1.33
C ILE A 31 -16.74 31.99 0.83
N ILE A 32 -16.71 31.76 -0.49
CA ILE A 32 -15.67 30.91 -1.10
C ILE A 32 -14.28 31.52 -0.92
N SER A 33 -14.12 32.84 -1.10
CA SER A 33 -12.84 33.52 -0.92
C SER A 33 -12.31 33.42 0.51
N ASP A 34 -13.18 33.57 1.50
CA ASP A 34 -12.81 33.49 2.91
C ASP A 34 -12.47 32.05 3.32
N ALA A 35 -13.27 31.06 2.91
CA ALA A 35 -12.97 29.64 3.13
C ALA A 35 -11.65 29.20 2.46
N LEU A 36 -11.38 29.67 1.24
CA LEU A 36 -10.11 29.38 0.57
C LEU A 36 -8.90 29.97 1.30
N LYS A 37 -9.01 31.19 1.85
CA LYS A 37 -7.93 31.78 2.66
C LYS A 37 -7.64 30.96 3.91
N GLU A 38 -8.69 30.47 4.60
CA GLU A 38 -8.53 29.59 5.76
C GLU A 38 -7.82 28.28 5.40
N ARG A 39 -8.04 27.79 4.16
CA ARG A 39 -7.36 26.59 3.60
C ARG A 39 -5.98 26.87 2.99
N GLY A 40 -5.43 28.07 3.16
CA GLY A 40 -4.11 28.43 2.65
C GLY A 40 -4.05 28.81 1.16
N TYR A 41 -5.20 29.06 0.52
CA TYR A 41 -5.30 29.53 -0.87
C TYR A 41 -5.66 31.03 -0.90
N PRO A 42 -4.67 31.95 -0.96
CA PRO A 42 -4.94 33.38 -0.96
C PRO A 42 -5.56 33.80 -2.31
N LEU A 43 -6.89 33.74 -2.41
CA LEU A 43 -7.64 34.07 -3.61
C LEU A 43 -8.77 35.05 -3.28
N GLY A 44 -8.65 36.29 -3.75
CA GLY A 44 -9.70 37.31 -3.56
C GLY A 44 -10.95 37.04 -4.40
N GLU A 45 -12.08 37.65 -4.03
CA GLU A 45 -13.39 37.41 -4.66
C GLU A 45 -13.41 37.57 -6.20
N ARG A 46 -12.62 38.52 -6.73
CA ARG A 46 -12.51 38.73 -8.19
C ARG A 46 -11.90 37.49 -8.87
N GLY A 47 -10.90 36.88 -8.25
CA GLY A 47 -10.27 35.64 -8.72
C GLY A 47 -11.23 34.46 -8.58
N VAL A 48 -11.96 34.37 -7.47
CA VAL A 48 -13.02 33.35 -7.30
C VAL A 48 -14.08 33.47 -8.40
N ARG A 49 -14.58 34.68 -8.69
CA ARG A 49 -15.56 34.91 -9.79
C ARG A 49 -15.02 34.58 -11.18
N TYR A 50 -13.70 34.60 -11.37
CA TYR A 50 -13.08 34.16 -12.61
C TYR A 50 -13.13 32.62 -12.71
N HIS A 51 -12.70 31.92 -11.66
CA HIS A 51 -12.74 30.46 -11.62
C HIS A 51 -14.15 29.88 -11.63
N LEU A 52 -15.12 30.52 -10.98
CA LEU A 52 -16.53 30.12 -11.04
C LEU A 52 -17.09 30.16 -12.47
N ARG A 53 -16.63 31.10 -13.32
CA ARG A 53 -17.03 31.12 -14.73
C ARG A 53 -16.49 29.91 -15.49
N ILE A 54 -15.25 29.51 -15.20
CA ILE A 54 -14.64 28.31 -15.79
C ILE A 54 -15.40 27.05 -15.33
N LEU A 55 -15.78 26.96 -14.05
CA LEU A 55 -16.57 25.85 -13.52
C LEU A 55 -17.98 25.78 -14.11
N ASP A 56 -18.62 26.95 -14.31
CA ASP A 56 -19.92 27.07 -14.98
C ASP A 56 -19.81 26.63 -16.47
N GLU A 57 -18.76 27.06 -17.18
CA GLU A 57 -18.47 26.66 -18.59
C GLU A 57 -18.20 25.16 -18.73
N ARG A 58 -17.59 24.53 -17.72
CA ARG A 58 -17.36 23.08 -17.66
C ARG A 58 -18.57 22.28 -17.16
N GLY A 59 -19.66 22.95 -16.77
CA GLY A 59 -20.86 22.29 -16.23
C GLY A 59 -20.66 21.66 -14.84
N LEU A 60 -19.60 22.03 -14.12
CA LEU A 60 -19.29 21.54 -12.77
C LEU A 60 -20.07 22.30 -11.69
N THR A 61 -20.44 23.55 -11.98
CA THR A 61 -21.31 24.37 -11.13
C THR A 61 -22.50 24.92 -11.91
N LYS A 62 -23.55 25.31 -11.18
CA LYS A 62 -24.73 25.97 -11.72
C LYS A 62 -24.91 27.33 -11.04
N GLY A 63 -24.93 28.40 -11.83
CA GLY A 63 -25.12 29.76 -11.34
C GLY A 63 -26.58 30.12 -11.03
N HIS A 64 -26.79 30.84 -9.92
CA HIS A 64 -28.08 31.34 -9.44
C HIS A 64 -28.08 32.87 -9.25
N GLY A 65 -27.37 33.60 -10.10
CA GLY A 65 -27.24 35.06 -10.02
C GLY A 65 -26.51 35.52 -8.75
N TYR A 66 -27.11 36.45 -8.01
CA TYR A 66 -26.54 36.98 -6.75
C TYR A 66 -26.47 35.95 -5.62
N ALA A 67 -27.29 34.90 -5.68
CA ALA A 67 -27.30 33.83 -4.67
C ALA A 67 -26.03 32.96 -4.73
N GLY A 68 -25.28 32.99 -5.84
CA GLY A 68 -24.03 32.24 -5.97
C GLY A 68 -24.17 31.00 -6.86
N ARG A 69 -23.44 29.93 -6.53
CA ARG A 69 -23.40 28.67 -7.32
C ARG A 69 -23.77 27.48 -6.44
N THR A 70 -24.44 26.51 -7.03
CA THR A 70 -24.54 25.15 -6.48
C THR A 70 -23.65 24.22 -7.29
N ILE A 71 -23.16 23.15 -6.68
CA ILE A 71 -22.44 22.10 -7.39
C ILE A 71 -23.41 21.24 -8.24
N THR A 72 -22.92 20.71 -9.35
CA THR A 72 -23.64 19.71 -10.16
C THR A 72 -23.17 18.29 -9.81
N GLU A 73 -23.89 17.27 -10.27
CA GLU A 73 -23.43 15.89 -10.11
C GLU A 73 -22.09 15.63 -10.82
N HIS A 74 -21.86 16.29 -11.96
CA HIS A 74 -20.56 16.25 -12.65
C HIS A 74 -19.46 16.90 -11.80
N GLY A 75 -19.76 18.03 -11.14
CA GLY A 75 -18.87 18.68 -10.19
C GLY A 75 -18.50 17.79 -9.01
N ARG A 76 -19.44 17.01 -8.46
CA ARG A 76 -19.15 16.06 -7.38
C ARG A 76 -18.24 14.93 -7.82
N ARG A 77 -18.48 14.35 -9.00
CA ARG A 77 -17.59 13.35 -9.59
C ARG A 77 -16.18 13.89 -9.82
N GLU A 78 -16.05 15.15 -10.25
CA GLU A 78 -14.75 15.80 -10.40
C GLU A 78 -14.01 15.94 -9.05
N ILE A 79 -14.72 16.22 -7.96
CA ILE A 79 -14.14 16.21 -6.60
C ILE A 79 -13.67 14.80 -6.23
N GLU A 80 -14.47 13.77 -6.49
CA GLU A 80 -14.12 12.38 -6.24
C GLU A 80 -12.88 11.94 -7.03
N GLU A 81 -12.81 12.25 -8.33
CA GLU A 81 -11.66 11.96 -9.18
C GLU A 81 -10.41 12.73 -8.74
N ALA A 82 -10.54 14.00 -8.37
CA ALA A 82 -9.42 14.77 -7.82
C ALA A 82 -8.95 14.25 -6.47
N LEU A 83 -9.86 13.75 -5.61
CA LEU A 83 -9.51 13.05 -4.38
C LEU A 83 -8.72 11.76 -4.66
N VAL A 84 -9.00 11.07 -5.77
CA VAL A 84 -8.18 9.91 -6.19
C VAL A 84 -6.79 10.39 -6.61
N HIS A 85 -6.67 11.47 -7.37
CA HIS A 85 -5.37 12.02 -7.78
C HIS A 85 -4.52 12.50 -6.58
N ASP A 86 -5.15 13.15 -5.59
CA ASP A 86 -4.52 13.57 -4.33
C ASP A 86 -4.04 12.37 -3.48
N ARG A 87 -4.60 11.17 -3.70
CA ARG A 87 -4.23 9.92 -3.02
C ARG A 87 -3.17 9.10 -3.77
N ILE A 88 -2.80 9.46 -5.01
CA ILE A 88 -1.77 8.72 -5.75
C ILE A 88 -0.45 8.87 -5.00
N GLY A 89 0.18 7.74 -4.66
CA GLY A 89 1.38 7.71 -3.83
C GLY A 89 1.12 7.80 -2.33
N PHE A 90 -0.14 7.91 -1.88
CA PHE A 90 -0.48 7.87 -0.45
C PHE A 90 -0.02 6.56 0.22
N ILE A 91 -0.20 5.42 -0.46
CA ILE A 91 0.28 4.13 0.02
C ILE A 91 1.81 4.11 0.11
N HIS A 92 2.50 4.72 -0.85
CA HIS A 92 3.95 4.82 -0.82
C HIS A 92 4.43 5.68 0.35
N ALA A 93 3.82 6.85 0.57
CA ALA A 93 4.13 7.70 1.72
C ALA A 93 3.83 7.01 3.06
N ARG A 94 2.71 6.27 3.15
CA ARG A 94 2.37 5.46 4.33
C ARG A 94 3.39 4.35 4.58
N LEU A 95 3.89 3.70 3.52
CA LEU A 95 4.98 2.72 3.62
C LEU A 95 6.24 3.36 4.19
N GLU A 96 6.65 4.52 3.66
CA GLU A 96 7.82 5.26 4.17
C GLU A 96 7.66 5.65 5.65
N GLU A 97 6.47 6.10 6.05
CA GLU A 97 6.16 6.42 7.45
C GLU A 97 6.30 5.18 8.35
N MET A 98 5.74 4.05 7.94
CA MET A 98 5.79 2.81 8.73
C MET A 98 7.21 2.25 8.81
N ILE A 99 7.96 2.30 7.72
CA ILE A 99 9.39 1.96 7.67
C ILE A 99 10.17 2.80 8.67
N TYR A 100 9.93 4.11 8.71
CA TYR A 100 10.58 5.01 9.65
C TYR A 100 10.27 4.67 11.11
N GLN A 101 9.02 4.26 11.41
CA GLN A 101 8.56 3.89 12.75
C GLN A 101 9.12 2.57 13.27
N THR A 102 9.57 1.66 12.40
CA THR A 102 10.22 0.41 12.86
C THR A 102 11.55 0.65 13.57
N ASP A 103 11.88 -0.24 14.51
CA ASP A 103 13.15 -0.22 15.25
C ASP A 103 13.69 -1.63 15.58
N PHE A 104 13.22 -2.66 14.86
CA PHE A 104 13.64 -4.04 15.05
C PHE A 104 15.18 -4.20 14.99
N ASP A 105 15.75 -4.77 16.06
CA ASP A 105 17.18 -5.02 16.23
C ASP A 105 17.48 -6.49 15.93
N LEU A 106 18.21 -6.74 14.84
CA LEU A 106 18.58 -8.09 14.39
C LEU A 106 19.50 -8.87 15.35
N GLU A 107 20.23 -8.20 16.25
CA GLU A 107 21.08 -8.88 17.24
C GLU A 107 20.26 -9.33 18.45
N LYS A 108 19.27 -8.52 18.83
CA LYS A 108 18.44 -8.75 20.01
C LYS A 108 17.11 -9.44 19.70
N GLU A 109 16.77 -9.57 18.42
CA GLU A 109 15.49 -10.08 17.91
C GLU A 109 14.27 -9.47 18.62
N ARG A 110 14.27 -8.14 18.73
CA ARG A 110 13.20 -7.39 19.40
C ARG A 110 13.02 -6.02 18.80
N GLY A 111 11.85 -5.44 19.01
CA GLY A 111 11.47 -4.12 18.52
C GLY A 111 10.23 -4.19 17.65
N LEU A 112 9.90 -3.06 17.07
CA LEU A 112 8.71 -2.83 16.29
C LEU A 112 8.89 -3.29 14.84
N VAL A 113 7.94 -4.08 14.38
CA VAL A 113 7.83 -4.58 13.01
C VAL A 113 6.52 -4.09 12.39
N ILE A 114 6.48 -4.00 11.06
CA ILE A 114 5.25 -3.62 10.34
C ILE A 114 4.37 -4.85 10.24
N ALA A 115 3.10 -4.70 10.60
CA ALA A 115 2.09 -5.76 10.52
C ALA A 115 1.09 -5.49 9.40
N ASN A 116 0.75 -6.55 8.65
CA ASN A 116 -0.50 -6.61 7.90
C ASN A 116 -1.55 -7.24 8.79
N ILE A 117 -2.82 -6.80 8.70
CA ILE A 117 -3.92 -7.39 9.45
C ILE A 117 -4.94 -7.95 8.46
N THR A 118 -5.32 -9.21 8.62
CA THR A 118 -6.36 -9.86 7.83
C THR A 118 -7.51 -10.29 8.71
N ALA A 119 -8.73 -9.84 8.43
CA ALA A 119 -9.91 -10.35 9.10
C ALA A 119 -10.49 -11.57 8.34
N ILE A 120 -10.78 -12.63 9.09
CA ILE A 120 -11.52 -13.82 8.62
C ILE A 120 -12.67 -14.10 9.60
N LYS A 121 -13.64 -14.92 9.21
CA LYS A 121 -14.68 -15.32 10.16
C LYS A 121 -14.10 -16.21 11.25
N LYS A 122 -14.65 -16.12 12.45
CA LYS A 122 -14.23 -16.96 13.59
C LYS A 122 -14.36 -18.46 13.31
N GLU A 123 -15.38 -18.86 12.56
CA GLU A 123 -15.63 -20.27 12.19
C GLU A 123 -14.53 -20.87 11.32
N ASP A 124 -13.79 -20.04 10.57
CA ASP A 124 -12.74 -20.47 9.63
C ASP A 124 -11.33 -20.51 10.28
N LEU A 125 -11.20 -20.11 11.56
CA LEU A 125 -9.89 -19.93 12.21
C LEU A 125 -9.09 -21.24 12.30
N ASP A 126 -9.73 -22.33 12.70
CA ASP A 126 -9.04 -23.61 12.88
C ASP A 126 -8.51 -24.15 11.54
N ASP A 127 -9.29 -24.00 10.47
CA ASP A 127 -8.91 -24.37 9.11
C ASP A 127 -7.77 -23.48 8.59
N ALA A 128 -7.87 -22.16 8.82
CA ALA A 128 -6.81 -21.22 8.46
C ALA A 128 -5.49 -21.56 9.16
N LEU A 129 -5.51 -21.84 10.48
CA LEU A 129 -4.33 -22.28 11.22
C LEU A 129 -3.79 -23.63 10.72
N GLY A 130 -4.66 -24.53 10.25
CA GLY A 130 -4.28 -25.78 9.60
C GLY A 130 -3.44 -25.55 8.34
N ILE A 131 -3.84 -24.59 7.51
CA ILE A 131 -3.12 -24.23 6.29
C ILE A 131 -1.77 -23.58 6.62
N LEU A 132 -1.74 -22.68 7.61
CA LEU A 132 -0.48 -22.06 8.02
C LEU A 132 0.54 -23.08 8.53
N ARG A 133 0.10 -24.07 9.32
CA ARG A 133 0.96 -25.20 9.73
C ARG A 133 1.44 -26.01 8.54
N TYR A 134 0.54 -26.32 7.60
CA TYR A 134 0.88 -27.03 6.37
C TYR A 134 1.98 -26.30 5.57
N LEU A 135 1.85 -24.98 5.39
CA LEU A 135 2.87 -24.17 4.72
C LEU A 135 4.22 -24.21 5.46
N SER A 136 4.18 -24.12 6.80
CA SER A 136 5.37 -24.19 7.65
C SER A 136 6.11 -25.53 7.49
N GLU A 137 5.38 -26.65 7.45
CA GLU A 137 5.93 -27.99 7.19
C GLU A 137 6.57 -28.13 5.80
N HIS A 138 6.15 -27.30 4.84
CA HIS A 138 6.66 -27.29 3.46
C HIS A 138 7.64 -26.13 3.21
N GLY A 139 8.22 -25.53 4.26
CA GLY A 139 9.29 -24.55 4.14
C GLY A 139 8.84 -23.11 3.87
N MET A 140 7.54 -22.81 4.02
CA MET A 140 7.00 -21.45 4.02
C MET A 140 6.44 -21.11 5.41
N SER A 141 7.35 -20.92 6.37
CA SER A 141 7.00 -20.53 7.73
C SER A 141 6.59 -19.07 7.82
N CYS A 142 5.72 -18.74 8.77
CA CYS A 142 5.41 -17.36 9.11
C CYS A 142 5.26 -17.18 10.62
N ARG A 143 5.37 -15.94 11.07
CA ARG A 143 4.97 -15.56 12.44
C ARG A 143 3.66 -14.81 12.38
N ILE A 144 2.73 -15.18 13.25
CA ILE A 144 1.42 -14.55 13.32
C ILE A 144 1.09 -14.06 14.72
N LYS A 145 0.17 -13.11 14.79
CA LYS A 145 -0.57 -12.80 16.01
C LYS A 145 -2.06 -12.90 15.73
N ILE A 146 -2.78 -13.58 16.62
CA ILE A 146 -4.25 -13.59 16.60
C ILE A 146 -4.77 -12.34 17.33
N ILE A 147 -5.70 -11.64 16.69
CA ILE A 147 -6.35 -10.44 17.20
C ILE A 147 -7.84 -10.76 17.38
N GLU A 148 -8.29 -10.73 18.62
CA GLU A 148 -9.70 -10.96 18.96
C GLU A 148 -10.62 -9.84 18.46
N GLU A 149 -11.90 -10.17 18.27
CA GLU A 149 -12.91 -9.19 17.90
C GLU A 149 -12.99 -8.04 18.93
N GLY A 150 -13.20 -6.81 18.46
CA GLY A 150 -13.36 -5.66 19.35
C GLY A 150 -12.08 -5.19 20.06
N ALA A 151 -10.90 -5.77 19.76
CA ALA A 151 -9.63 -5.25 20.25
C ALA A 151 -9.41 -3.81 19.76
N SER A 152 -9.29 -2.85 20.69
CA SER A 152 -9.10 -1.43 20.40
C SER A 152 -7.63 -1.01 20.24
N ASP A 153 -6.70 -1.91 20.60
CA ASP A 153 -5.28 -1.57 20.77
C ASP A 153 -4.51 -1.57 19.44
N HIS A 154 -5.20 -1.79 18.32
CA HIS A 154 -4.61 -1.87 16.99
C HIS A 154 -5.31 -0.90 16.03
N ALA A 155 -4.56 -0.40 15.05
CA ALA A 155 -5.05 0.60 14.09
C ALA A 155 -6.20 0.08 13.19
N VAL A 156 -6.43 -1.24 13.16
CA VAL A 156 -7.50 -1.89 12.39
C VAL A 156 -8.42 -2.63 13.37
N ALA A 157 -9.67 -2.19 13.43
CA ALA A 157 -10.69 -2.85 14.22
C ALA A 157 -11.14 -4.15 13.53
N VAL A 158 -11.10 -5.27 14.26
CA VAL A 158 -11.66 -6.55 13.80
C VAL A 158 -13.18 -6.52 13.98
N PRO A 159 -13.98 -6.72 12.92
CA PRO A 159 -15.44 -6.72 13.02
C PRO A 159 -15.98 -7.80 13.95
N GLU A 160 -17.21 -7.60 14.45
CA GLU A 160 -17.93 -8.64 15.19
C GLU A 160 -18.08 -9.92 14.34
N GLY A 161 -17.93 -11.09 14.99
CA GLY A 161 -17.97 -12.39 14.32
C GLY A 161 -16.71 -12.74 13.52
N HIS A 162 -15.68 -11.89 13.55
CA HIS A 162 -14.41 -12.10 12.88
C HIS A 162 -13.25 -12.23 13.87
N VAL A 163 -12.14 -12.74 13.39
CA VAL A 163 -10.85 -12.76 14.05
C VAL A 163 -9.80 -12.17 13.11
N GLY A 164 -8.86 -11.41 13.66
CA GLY A 164 -7.74 -10.86 12.92
C GLY A 164 -6.54 -11.80 12.96
N ILE A 165 -5.88 -11.98 11.83
CA ILE A 165 -4.57 -12.62 11.71
C ILE A 165 -3.60 -11.54 11.28
N ALA A 166 -2.68 -11.18 12.18
CA ALA A 166 -1.57 -10.30 11.85
C ALA A 166 -0.38 -11.10 11.32
N THR A 167 0.23 -10.63 10.23
CA THR A 167 1.46 -11.19 9.64
C THR A 167 2.51 -10.10 9.50
N ILE A 168 3.79 -10.46 9.60
CA ILE A 168 4.88 -9.48 9.42
C ILE A 168 4.95 -9.06 7.95
N CYS A 169 4.96 -7.75 7.70
CA CYS A 169 5.09 -7.19 6.37
C CYS A 169 6.55 -7.18 5.94
N SER A 170 6.81 -7.52 4.68
CA SER A 170 8.16 -7.51 4.10
C SER A 170 8.81 -6.13 4.17
N ALA A 171 8.04 -5.04 4.26
CA ALA A 171 8.58 -3.69 4.45
C ALA A 171 9.35 -3.49 5.77
N THR A 172 9.22 -4.42 6.72
CA THR A 172 10.08 -4.46 7.91
C THR A 172 11.56 -4.62 7.52
N CYS A 173 11.89 -5.35 6.45
CA CYS A 173 13.29 -5.45 5.99
C CYS A 173 13.82 -4.10 5.49
N ASP A 174 12.96 -3.25 4.95
CA ASP A 174 13.35 -1.92 4.47
C ASP A 174 13.72 -1.01 5.64
N GLY A 175 12.97 -1.09 6.74
CA GLY A 175 13.29 -0.43 8.00
C GLY A 175 14.65 -0.85 8.51
N ILE A 176 14.90 -2.15 8.58
CA ILE A 176 16.19 -2.72 9.02
C ILE A 176 17.33 -2.20 8.13
N LEU A 177 17.23 -2.33 6.81
CA LEU A 177 18.25 -1.84 5.87
C LEU A 177 18.51 -0.35 6.06
N LEU A 178 17.46 0.46 6.21
CA LEU A 178 17.57 1.90 6.44
C LEU A 178 18.31 2.22 7.75
N LYS A 179 18.05 1.51 8.86
CA LYS A 179 18.77 1.69 10.12
C LYS A 179 20.25 1.28 10.02
N HIS A 180 20.58 0.38 9.10
CA HIS A 180 21.96 0.04 8.74
C HIS A 180 22.59 1.02 7.72
N GLY A 181 21.90 2.11 7.37
CA GLY A 181 22.41 3.15 6.49
C GLY A 181 22.24 2.86 4.99
N ILE A 182 21.44 1.85 4.62
CA ILE A 182 21.17 1.46 3.24
C ILE A 182 19.79 1.98 2.84
N PRO A 183 19.69 2.99 1.96
CA PRO A 183 18.40 3.45 1.46
C PRO A 183 17.80 2.39 0.53
N VAL A 184 16.48 2.21 0.64
CA VAL A 184 15.72 1.24 -0.16
C VAL A 184 14.62 1.96 -0.92
N ASN A 185 14.54 1.71 -2.23
CA ASN A 185 13.43 2.16 -3.06
C ASN A 185 12.45 1.00 -3.24
N ILE A 186 11.20 1.18 -2.77
CA ILE A 186 10.13 0.20 -2.97
C ILE A 186 9.45 0.51 -4.30
N ASN A 187 9.76 -0.26 -5.34
CA ASN A 187 9.35 0.09 -6.69
C ASN A 187 7.99 -0.50 -7.05
N TYR A 188 7.86 -1.83 -6.89
CA TYR A 188 6.70 -2.57 -7.40
C TYR A 188 6.22 -3.63 -6.42
N GLY A 189 4.91 -3.82 -6.38
CA GLY A 189 4.32 -5.10 -5.99
C GLY A 189 4.01 -5.91 -7.24
N GLY A 190 4.13 -7.23 -7.19
CA GLY A 190 3.92 -8.07 -8.36
C GLY A 190 3.56 -9.51 -8.06
N MET A 191 3.19 -10.21 -9.14
CA MET A 191 2.98 -11.65 -9.17
C MET A 191 4.20 -12.31 -9.81
N LEU A 192 4.81 -13.27 -9.11
CA LEU A 192 6.04 -13.93 -9.48
C LEU A 192 5.77 -15.38 -9.86
N ARG A 193 6.16 -15.77 -11.07
CA ARG A 193 6.09 -17.15 -11.56
C ARG A 193 7.21 -17.99 -10.95
N PHE A 194 6.83 -19.15 -10.44
CA PHE A 194 7.72 -20.25 -10.11
C PHE A 194 7.54 -21.38 -11.11
N ASP A 195 8.66 -21.91 -11.59
CA ASP A 195 8.73 -23.07 -12.46
C ASP A 195 9.78 -24.04 -11.86
N LYS A 196 9.36 -25.25 -11.45
CA LYS A 196 10.22 -26.28 -10.83
C LYS A 196 11.06 -25.77 -9.64
N ASN A 197 10.40 -25.12 -8.68
CA ASN A 197 11.00 -24.50 -7.49
C ASN A 197 11.98 -23.36 -7.77
N GLN A 198 11.96 -22.78 -8.97
CA GLN A 198 12.78 -21.62 -9.31
C GLN A 198 11.91 -20.46 -9.72
N ALA A 199 12.17 -19.29 -9.14
CA ALA A 199 11.54 -18.05 -9.58
C ALA A 199 12.01 -17.70 -11.00
N SER A 200 11.08 -17.56 -11.93
CA SER A 200 11.39 -17.30 -13.34
C SER A 200 11.27 -15.83 -13.68
N HIS A 201 10.09 -15.24 -13.54
CA HIS A 201 9.85 -13.83 -13.86
C HIS A 201 8.56 -13.30 -13.23
N TYR A 202 8.47 -11.98 -13.10
CA TYR A 202 7.22 -11.31 -12.77
C TYR A 202 6.26 -11.35 -13.97
N THR A 203 5.04 -11.85 -13.76
CA THR A 203 3.98 -11.83 -14.78
C THR A 203 3.27 -10.49 -14.80
N ASP A 204 3.13 -9.86 -13.63
CA ASP A 204 2.39 -8.63 -13.42
C ASP A 204 3.12 -7.74 -12.40
N LEU A 205 3.14 -6.43 -12.64
CA LEU A 205 3.77 -5.43 -11.80
C LEU A 205 2.88 -4.20 -11.66
N ILE A 206 2.73 -3.70 -10.44
CA ILE A 206 2.08 -2.42 -10.14
C ILE A 206 3.06 -1.56 -9.34
N ALA A 207 3.34 -0.36 -9.85
CA ALA A 207 4.23 0.58 -9.19
C ALA A 207 3.56 1.20 -7.96
N TYR A 208 4.23 1.17 -6.81
CA TYR A 208 3.72 1.75 -5.57
C TYR A 208 3.48 3.26 -5.68
N ALA A 209 4.36 3.98 -6.39
CA ALA A 209 4.23 5.42 -6.60
C ALA A 209 3.04 5.80 -7.52
N GLY A 210 2.53 4.85 -8.31
CA GLY A 210 1.49 5.09 -9.31
C GLY A 210 0.09 4.65 -8.89
N THR A 211 -0.10 4.23 -7.64
CA THR A 211 -1.37 3.66 -7.16
C THR A 211 -1.88 4.34 -5.89
N THR A 212 -3.19 4.28 -5.70
CA THR A 212 -3.89 4.70 -4.47
C THR A 212 -4.21 3.53 -3.55
N ILE A 213 -4.06 2.30 -4.04
CA ILE A 213 -4.35 1.04 -3.34
C ILE A 213 -3.08 0.22 -3.30
N ASP A 214 -2.82 -0.46 -2.18
CA ASP A 214 -1.68 -1.36 -2.07
C ASP A 214 -1.74 -2.46 -3.16
N PRO A 215 -0.70 -2.59 -4.01
CA PRO A 215 -0.60 -3.64 -5.03
C PRO A 215 -0.93 -5.05 -4.52
N MET A 216 -0.48 -5.42 -3.31
CA MET A 216 -0.73 -6.76 -2.76
C MET A 216 -2.22 -6.99 -2.53
N LYS A 217 -2.96 -5.96 -2.08
CA LYS A 217 -4.42 -6.02 -1.92
C LYS A 217 -5.11 -6.25 -3.27
N ILE A 218 -4.61 -5.59 -4.33
CA ILE A 218 -5.12 -5.78 -5.70
C ILE A 218 -4.90 -7.23 -6.15
N PHE A 219 -3.69 -7.76 -6.04
CA PHE A 219 -3.38 -9.12 -6.48
C PHE A 219 -4.14 -10.21 -5.70
N ILE A 220 -4.29 -10.07 -4.38
CA ILE A 220 -5.11 -10.97 -3.57
C ILE A 220 -6.58 -10.91 -4.00
N SER A 221 -7.09 -9.74 -4.39
CA SER A 221 -8.47 -9.62 -4.87
C SER A 221 -8.72 -10.37 -6.20
N TRP A 222 -7.68 -10.59 -6.99
CA TRP A 222 -7.78 -11.30 -8.27
C TRP A 222 -7.91 -12.81 -8.11
N LYS A 223 -7.52 -13.37 -6.95
CA LYS A 223 -7.57 -14.81 -6.67
C LYS A 223 -6.82 -15.65 -7.71
N THR A 224 -5.67 -15.16 -8.15
CA THR A 224 -4.82 -15.79 -9.18
C THR A 224 -3.51 -16.36 -8.62
N THR A 225 -3.26 -16.25 -7.32
CA THR A 225 -2.13 -16.92 -6.67
C THR A 225 -2.33 -18.44 -6.69
N SER A 226 -1.23 -19.17 -6.55
CA SER A 226 -1.26 -20.63 -6.38
C SER A 226 -0.15 -21.05 -5.41
N VAL A 227 -0.19 -20.49 -4.21
CA VAL A 227 0.81 -20.68 -3.15
C VAL A 227 0.90 -22.15 -2.75
N LEU A 228 -0.23 -22.84 -2.65
CA LEU A 228 -0.27 -24.27 -2.33
C LEU A 228 0.41 -25.11 -3.42
N ASP A 229 0.15 -24.82 -4.70
CA ASP A 229 0.81 -25.51 -5.82
C ASP A 229 2.33 -25.28 -5.81
N VAL A 230 2.78 -24.08 -5.43
CA VAL A 230 4.21 -23.77 -5.34
C VAL A 230 4.90 -24.60 -4.26
N VAL A 231 4.29 -24.76 -3.08
CA VAL A 231 4.91 -25.57 -2.02
C VAL A 231 4.82 -27.08 -2.29
N GLU A 232 3.82 -27.54 -3.05
CA GLU A 232 3.62 -28.96 -3.36
C GLU A 232 4.41 -29.45 -4.58
N THR A 233 4.42 -28.66 -5.65
CA THR A 233 4.95 -29.06 -6.95
C THR A 233 6.13 -28.20 -7.39
N GLY A 234 6.30 -27.02 -6.82
CA GLY A 234 7.29 -26.03 -7.22
C GLY A 234 6.87 -25.15 -8.40
N ASP A 235 5.65 -25.32 -8.90
CA ASP A 235 5.10 -24.57 -10.03
C ASP A 235 3.93 -23.70 -9.56
N GLY A 236 3.90 -22.42 -9.96
CA GLY A 236 2.78 -21.56 -9.61
C GLY A 236 3.08 -20.06 -9.55
N LEU A 237 2.25 -19.33 -8.83
CA LEU A 237 2.29 -17.87 -8.70
C LEU A 237 2.32 -17.45 -7.23
N LEU A 238 3.34 -16.69 -6.85
CA LEU A 238 3.47 -16.06 -5.53
C LEU A 238 3.44 -14.53 -5.63
N LEU A 239 3.00 -13.89 -4.57
CA LEU A 239 3.14 -12.45 -4.39
C LEU A 239 4.59 -12.12 -3.99
N ALA A 240 5.19 -11.14 -4.67
CA ALA A 240 6.51 -10.65 -4.34
C ALA A 240 6.63 -9.15 -4.61
N ASN A 241 7.58 -8.52 -3.94
CA ASN A 241 7.86 -7.10 -4.08
C ASN A 241 9.24 -6.90 -4.69
N VAL A 242 9.36 -5.88 -5.53
CA VAL A 242 10.62 -5.45 -6.13
C VAL A 242 11.08 -4.20 -5.42
N ARG A 243 12.23 -4.31 -4.78
CA ARG A 243 12.95 -3.22 -4.14
C ARG A 243 14.23 -2.94 -4.89
N ALA A 244 14.82 -1.78 -4.66
CA ALA A 244 16.13 -1.46 -5.21
C ALA A 244 16.99 -0.75 -4.17
N VAL A 245 18.26 -1.14 -4.10
CA VAL A 245 19.29 -0.49 -3.26
C VAL A 245 20.40 0.06 -4.15
N PRO A 246 21.20 1.04 -3.70
CA PRO A 246 22.37 1.48 -4.45
C PRO A 246 23.31 0.30 -4.75
N ASP A 247 23.89 0.26 -5.95
CA ASP A 247 24.77 -0.86 -6.35
C ASP A 247 25.93 -1.07 -5.38
N LEU A 248 26.49 0.02 -4.84
CA LEU A 248 27.57 -0.01 -3.85
C LEU A 248 27.16 -0.68 -2.52
N ALA A 249 25.87 -0.73 -2.22
CA ALA A 249 25.33 -1.32 -1.01
C ALA A 249 24.88 -2.78 -1.20
N ARG A 250 24.91 -3.33 -2.42
CA ARG A 250 24.40 -4.66 -2.76
C ARG A 250 24.91 -5.75 -1.82
N ASP A 251 26.22 -5.86 -1.66
CA ASP A 251 26.83 -6.96 -0.89
C ASP A 251 26.54 -6.83 0.61
N GLU A 252 26.46 -5.61 1.13
CA GLU A 252 26.11 -5.38 2.53
C GLU A 252 24.61 -5.61 2.77
N ALA A 253 23.77 -5.15 1.84
CA ALA A 253 22.33 -5.43 1.86
C ALA A 253 22.06 -6.94 1.85
N SER A 254 22.79 -7.71 1.03
CA SER A 254 22.69 -9.17 0.98
C SER A 254 22.95 -9.80 2.35
N LYS A 255 24.05 -9.43 3.03
CA LYS A 255 24.37 -9.98 4.36
C LYS A 255 23.33 -9.63 5.41
N ILE A 256 22.77 -8.42 5.35
CA ILE A 256 21.71 -7.99 6.26
C ILE A 256 20.43 -8.78 5.97
N LEU A 257 20.09 -8.98 4.70
CA LEU A 257 18.93 -9.76 4.30
C LEU A 257 19.05 -11.23 4.71
N ASP A 258 20.23 -11.85 4.63
CA ASP A 258 20.48 -13.21 5.16
C ASP A 258 20.11 -13.31 6.66
N ARG A 259 20.41 -12.26 7.43
CA ARG A 259 20.05 -12.20 8.85
C ARG A 259 18.57 -11.93 9.07
N VAL A 260 17.94 -11.13 8.21
CA VAL A 260 16.48 -10.87 8.22
C VAL A 260 15.70 -12.16 7.98
N VAL A 261 16.18 -13.00 7.04
CA VAL A 261 15.67 -14.35 6.79
C VAL A 261 15.84 -15.22 8.03
N GLY A 262 17.05 -15.24 8.62
CA GLY A 262 17.33 -15.99 9.84
C GLY A 262 16.45 -15.61 11.04
N ALA A 263 16.06 -14.33 11.14
CA ALA A 263 15.14 -13.84 12.16
C ALA A 263 13.65 -14.13 11.86
N GLY A 264 13.32 -14.74 10.71
CA GLY A 264 11.93 -15.07 10.35
C GLY A 264 11.05 -13.84 10.06
N ILE A 265 11.65 -12.74 9.61
CA ILE A 265 10.92 -11.52 9.24
C ILE A 265 10.34 -11.63 7.83
N THR A 266 11.16 -12.02 6.85
CA THR A 266 10.75 -12.22 5.45
C THR A 266 11.84 -12.96 4.68
N ASP A 267 11.44 -13.64 3.61
CA ASP A 267 12.34 -14.27 2.64
C ASP A 267 12.62 -13.37 1.44
N TYR A 268 13.85 -13.39 0.93
CA TYR A 268 14.16 -12.84 -0.38
C TYR A 268 14.35 -13.95 -1.42
N VAL A 269 13.84 -13.71 -2.63
CA VAL A 269 13.82 -14.69 -3.72
C VAL A 269 15.05 -14.55 -4.61
N ASN A 270 15.44 -13.32 -4.92
CA ASN A 270 16.60 -13.04 -5.76
C ASN A 270 17.19 -11.66 -5.47
N ILE A 271 18.52 -11.56 -5.49
CA ILE A 271 19.25 -10.31 -5.55
C ILE A 271 19.86 -10.24 -6.95
N GLY A 272 19.43 -9.26 -7.73
CA GLY A 272 19.85 -9.10 -9.11
C GLY A 272 21.33 -8.72 -9.24
N ASP A 273 21.81 -8.72 -10.47
CA ASP A 273 23.08 -8.12 -10.82
C ASP A 273 22.94 -6.59 -10.89
N PRO A 274 24.02 -5.84 -10.58
CA PRO A 274 24.03 -4.39 -10.73
C PRO A 274 23.58 -3.96 -12.13
N HIS A 275 22.80 -2.87 -12.20
CA HIS A 275 22.29 -2.30 -13.45
C HIS A 275 21.44 -3.25 -14.32
N SER A 276 20.94 -4.36 -13.77
CA SER A 276 20.15 -5.35 -14.51
C SER A 276 18.74 -5.48 -13.96
N PRO A 277 17.74 -5.82 -14.81
CA PRO A 277 16.41 -6.21 -14.33
C PRO A 277 16.50 -7.39 -13.36
N VAL A 278 15.66 -7.39 -12.32
CA VAL A 278 15.54 -8.52 -11.38
C VAL A 278 14.31 -9.34 -11.77
N LEU A 279 14.52 -10.59 -12.23
CA LEU A 279 13.43 -11.48 -12.67
C LEU A 279 12.47 -10.82 -13.67
N GLY A 280 13.04 -10.06 -14.62
CA GLY A 280 12.29 -9.32 -15.65
C GLY A 280 11.70 -7.99 -15.19
N ALA A 281 11.72 -7.66 -13.89
CA ALA A 281 11.26 -6.38 -13.38
C ALA A 281 12.30 -5.28 -13.60
N PRO A 282 11.89 -4.08 -14.05
CA PRO A 282 12.81 -2.98 -14.32
C PRO A 282 13.44 -2.43 -13.04
N VAL A 283 14.72 -2.07 -13.13
CA VAL A 283 15.51 -1.47 -12.04
C VAL A 283 16.20 -0.23 -12.58
N ALA A 284 16.23 0.85 -11.79
CA ALA A 284 16.88 2.09 -12.19
C ALA A 284 18.41 1.93 -12.31
N ALA A 285 19.04 2.71 -13.19
CA ALA A 285 20.50 2.71 -13.31
C ALA A 285 21.16 3.18 -12.00
N GLY A 286 22.22 2.49 -11.57
CA GLY A 286 22.91 2.78 -10.30
C GLY A 286 22.31 2.03 -9.11
N MET A 287 21.31 1.19 -9.37
CA MET A 287 20.61 0.41 -8.36
C MET A 287 20.62 -1.08 -8.70
N THR A 288 20.63 -1.90 -7.66
CA THR A 288 20.46 -3.34 -7.71
C THR A 288 19.06 -3.71 -7.25
N GLY A 289 18.35 -4.49 -8.06
CA GLY A 289 17.01 -4.97 -7.73
C GLY A 289 17.05 -6.15 -6.75
N ILE A 290 16.10 -6.18 -5.82
CA ILE A 290 15.91 -7.23 -4.83
C ILE A 290 14.45 -7.67 -4.88
N SER A 291 14.22 -8.95 -5.18
CA SER A 291 12.90 -9.57 -5.13
C SER A 291 12.69 -10.18 -3.76
N VAL A 292 11.64 -9.74 -3.05
CA VAL A 292 11.33 -10.17 -1.68
C VAL A 292 9.93 -10.78 -1.64
N SER A 293 9.79 -11.95 -1.03
CA SER A 293 8.51 -12.63 -0.86
C SER A 293 7.55 -11.75 -0.04
N ALA A 294 6.27 -11.70 -0.43
CA ALA A 294 5.29 -10.98 0.36
C ALA A 294 4.87 -11.82 1.57
N GLY A 295 4.87 -11.23 2.77
CA GLY A 295 4.32 -11.88 3.98
C GLY A 295 2.82 -12.22 3.87
N LEU A 296 2.13 -11.69 2.87
CA LEU A 296 0.74 -12.01 2.55
C LEU A 296 0.55 -13.29 1.72
N ASN A 297 1.63 -13.97 1.29
CA ASN A 297 1.50 -15.27 0.61
C ASN A 297 0.75 -16.31 1.46
N VAL A 298 0.99 -16.33 2.77
CA VAL A 298 0.28 -17.25 3.66
C VAL A 298 -1.22 -16.94 3.77
N ILE A 299 -1.60 -15.67 3.63
CA ILE A 299 -3.01 -15.24 3.58
C ILE A 299 -3.63 -15.59 2.23
N ALA A 300 -2.87 -15.48 1.14
CA ALA A 300 -3.32 -15.89 -0.19
C ALA A 300 -3.59 -17.41 -0.24
N ALA A 301 -2.76 -18.23 0.40
CA ALA A 301 -3.00 -19.67 0.53
C ALA A 301 -4.31 -20.00 1.30
N ILE A 302 -4.61 -19.25 2.37
CA ILE A 302 -5.90 -19.36 3.08
C ILE A 302 -7.06 -19.03 2.13
N GLN A 303 -6.90 -18.00 1.28
CA GLN A 303 -7.93 -17.64 0.30
C GLN A 303 -8.11 -18.70 -0.80
N GLU A 304 -7.04 -19.39 -1.21
CA GLU A 304 -7.05 -20.43 -2.26
C GLU A 304 -7.97 -21.61 -1.92
N VAL A 305 -8.13 -21.95 -0.62
CA VAL A 305 -9.06 -23.01 -0.19
C VAL A 305 -10.51 -22.55 -0.04
N GLY A 306 -10.80 -21.29 -0.34
CA GLY A 306 -12.15 -20.72 -0.31
C GLY A 306 -12.51 -19.94 0.96
N ILE A 307 -11.58 -19.73 1.90
CA ILE A 307 -11.82 -18.89 3.07
C ILE A 307 -11.83 -17.41 2.65
N ALA A 308 -12.85 -16.67 3.08
CA ALA A 308 -12.96 -15.25 2.78
C ALA A 308 -11.99 -14.44 3.65
N VAL A 309 -11.15 -13.64 3.01
CA VAL A 309 -10.14 -12.80 3.66
C VAL A 309 -10.40 -11.31 3.38
N ALA A 310 -10.33 -10.47 4.40
CA ALA A 310 -10.34 -9.03 4.29
C ALA A 310 -8.99 -8.47 4.75
N VAL A 311 -8.11 -8.19 3.80
CA VAL A 311 -6.70 -7.83 4.05
C VAL A 311 -6.54 -6.30 4.12
N GLU A 312 -5.88 -5.83 5.17
CA GLU A 312 -5.33 -4.49 5.28
C GLU A 312 -3.80 -4.56 5.35
N PRO A 313 -3.10 -4.38 4.22
CA PRO A 313 -1.64 -4.30 4.19
C PRO A 313 -1.14 -3.06 4.92
N VAL A 314 0.06 -3.14 5.49
CA VAL A 314 0.73 -1.97 6.10
C VAL A 314 -0.19 -1.30 7.15
N ALA A 315 -0.78 -2.13 8.01
CA ALA A 315 -1.86 -1.73 8.91
C ALA A 315 -1.34 -0.90 10.08
N THR A 316 -0.29 -1.37 10.74
CA THR A 316 0.28 -0.78 11.96
C THR A 316 1.71 -1.28 12.20
N VAL A 317 2.39 -0.69 13.16
CA VAL A 317 3.56 -1.29 13.81
C VAL A 317 3.14 -2.06 15.07
N MET A 318 3.82 -3.16 15.38
CA MET A 318 3.57 -4.03 16.54
C MET A 318 4.90 -4.56 17.09
N ASP A 319 4.94 -4.96 18.36
CA ASP A 319 6.15 -5.55 18.92
C ASP A 319 6.34 -6.97 18.35
N TYR A 320 7.54 -7.26 17.89
CA TYR A 320 7.90 -8.57 17.33
C TYR A 320 7.61 -9.73 18.28
N SER A 321 7.73 -9.51 19.60
CA SER A 321 7.45 -10.53 20.62
C SER A 321 5.98 -10.96 20.70
N GLU A 322 5.08 -10.19 20.10
CA GLU A 322 3.65 -10.53 20.01
C GLU A 322 3.37 -11.58 18.91
N PHE A 323 4.35 -11.89 18.05
CA PHE A 323 4.20 -12.84 16.95
C PHE A 323 4.78 -14.21 17.28
N GLU A 324 3.92 -15.22 17.20
CA GLU A 324 4.24 -16.63 17.42
C GLU A 324 4.52 -17.33 16.09
N VAL A 325 5.46 -18.27 16.10
CA VAL A 325 5.73 -19.14 14.94
C VAL A 325 4.58 -20.14 14.82
N VAL A 326 4.08 -20.34 13.59
CA VAL A 326 3.04 -21.32 13.28
C VAL A 326 3.63 -22.61 12.74
#